data_AF-A0A260ZU14-F1
#
_entry.id   AF-A0A260ZU14-F1
#
_cell.length_a   1.000
_cell.length_b   1.000
_cell.length_c   1.000
_cell.angle_alpha   90.00
_cell.angle_beta   90.00
_cell.angle_gamma   90.00
#
_symmetry.space_group_name_H-M   'P 1'
#
loop_
_entity.id
_entity.type
_entity.pdbx_description
1 polymer ?
#
loop_
_entity_poly.entity_id
_entity_poly.type
_entity_poly.pdbx_seq_one_letter_code
_entity_poly.pdbx_strand_id
1 'polypeptide(L)'
;MLQQLFVPVLFLVAVLGEPTEKECELEEQHAMSCASEANINWNNADFEKEVPKFEKWVKCVGEPVCPLNAKLFERTKLQFNMYRIITGELSPCYKKSNINSCRPIRECEDLSFHVCATDIMKQSNACSLKDVNTYISTIPDLVRYCNVKKEIRELRGIPPSRIYEERGNNTKISP
;
A
#
# COMPACT_ATOMS: atom_id res chain seq x y z
N MET A 1 -34.01 45.96 -21.08
CA MET A 1 -34.38 44.54 -21.24
C MET A 1 -33.10 43.73 -21.40
N LEU A 2 -32.65 43.07 -20.33
CA LEU A 2 -31.47 42.21 -20.35
C LEU A 2 -31.97 40.79 -20.07
N GLN A 3 -32.06 39.95 -21.11
CA GLN A 3 -32.37 38.52 -20.97
C GLN A 3 -31.16 37.84 -20.32
N GLN A 4 -31.28 37.50 -19.04
CA GLN A 4 -30.34 36.57 -18.40
C GLN A 4 -30.64 35.16 -18.91
N LEU A 5 -29.73 34.66 -19.76
CA LEU A 5 -29.61 33.26 -20.11
C LEU A 5 -29.27 32.46 -18.84
N PHE A 6 -30.28 31.85 -18.24
CA PHE A 6 -30.07 30.75 -17.30
C PHE A 6 -29.51 29.57 -18.11
N VAL A 7 -28.19 29.38 -18.05
CA VAL A 7 -27.55 28.12 -18.43
C VAL A 7 -27.94 27.13 -17.34
N PRO A 8 -28.76 26.09 -17.62
CA PRO A 8 -28.90 25.02 -16.67
C PRO A 8 -27.56 24.29 -16.68
N VAL A 9 -26.75 24.56 -15.66
CA VAL A 9 -25.66 23.67 -15.27
C VAL A 9 -26.33 22.35 -14.98
N LEU A 10 -26.31 21.46 -15.98
CA LEU A 10 -26.53 20.04 -15.85
C LEU A 10 -25.50 19.57 -14.83
N PHE A 11 -25.88 19.62 -13.55
CA PHE A 11 -25.30 18.78 -12.54
C PHE A 11 -25.45 17.37 -13.07
N LEU A 12 -24.35 16.85 -13.61
CA LEU A 12 -24.13 15.44 -13.86
C LEU A 12 -24.51 14.73 -12.57
N VAL A 13 -25.71 14.17 -12.58
CA VAL A 13 -26.14 13.17 -11.63
C VAL A 13 -25.14 12.05 -11.82
N ALA A 14 -24.12 12.03 -10.95
CA ALA A 14 -23.25 10.87 -10.79
C ALA A 14 -24.19 9.70 -10.56
N VAL A 15 -24.21 8.79 -11.53
CA VAL A 15 -25.05 7.60 -11.49
C VAL A 15 -24.63 6.83 -10.25
N LEU A 16 -25.47 6.87 -9.21
CA LEU A 16 -25.39 6.08 -7.97
C LEU A 16 -25.73 4.61 -8.27
N GLY A 17 -25.12 4.03 -9.30
CA GLY A 17 -25.17 2.62 -9.61
C GLY A 17 -23.89 1.94 -9.16
N GLU A 18 -23.98 0.69 -8.75
CA GLU A 18 -22.78 -0.14 -8.61
C GLU A 18 -22.09 -0.22 -9.99
N PRO A 19 -20.75 -0.08 -10.04
CA PRO A 19 -20.03 -0.16 -11.30
C PRO A 19 -20.21 -1.54 -11.92
N THR A 20 -20.43 -1.56 -13.23
CA THR A 20 -20.55 -2.79 -14.01
C THR A 20 -19.18 -3.46 -14.15
N GLU A 21 -19.19 -4.78 -14.40
CA GLU A 21 -17.97 -5.55 -14.62
C GLU A 21 -17.09 -4.94 -15.74
N LYS A 22 -17.71 -4.51 -16.84
CA LYS A 22 -17.03 -3.86 -17.96
C LYS A 22 -16.41 -2.52 -17.59
N GLU A 23 -17.05 -1.72 -16.74
CA GLU A 23 -16.46 -0.48 -16.23
C GLU A 23 -15.22 -0.78 -15.38
N CYS A 24 -15.25 -1.85 -14.60
CA CYS A 24 -14.10 -2.28 -13.80
C CYS A 24 -12.94 -2.82 -14.62
N GLU A 25 -13.20 -3.55 -15.71
CA GLU A 25 -12.17 -3.98 -16.66
C GLU A 25 -11.49 -2.78 -17.35
N LEU A 26 -12.29 -1.79 -17.77
CA LEU A 26 -11.76 -0.57 -18.41
C LEU A 26 -10.93 0.25 -17.42
N GLU A 27 -11.39 0.37 -16.18
CA GLU A 27 -10.65 1.05 -15.12
C GLU A 27 -9.33 0.34 -14.79
N GLU A 28 -9.32 -1.01 -14.76
CA GLU A 28 -8.09 -1.79 -14.58
C GLU A 28 -7.11 -1.58 -15.74
N GLN A 29 -7.58 -1.65 -16.98
CA GLN A 29 -6.75 -1.41 -18.17
C GLN A 29 -6.15 0.01 -18.17
N HIS A 30 -6.95 1.01 -17.80
CA HIS A 30 -6.51 2.39 -17.66
C HIS A 30 -5.43 2.50 -16.57
N ALA A 31 -5.66 1.91 -15.40
CA ALA A 31 -4.67 1.91 -14.31
C ALA A 31 -3.36 1.21 -14.69
N MET A 32 -3.40 0.12 -15.47
CA MET A 32 -2.23 -0.56 -16.01
C MET A 32 -1.45 0.32 -17.00
N SER A 33 -2.15 1.01 -17.90
CA SER A 33 -1.54 1.97 -18.82
C SER A 33 -0.84 3.10 -18.06
N CYS A 34 -1.53 3.71 -17.09
CA CYS A 34 -0.95 4.73 -16.22
C CYS A 34 0.31 4.25 -15.48
N ALA A 35 0.29 3.02 -14.95
CA ALA A 35 1.44 2.44 -14.26
C ALA A 35 2.64 2.22 -15.19
N SER A 36 2.38 1.73 -16.41
CA SER A 36 3.42 1.55 -17.44
C SER A 36 4.04 2.88 -17.85
N GLU A 37 3.26 3.95 -17.98
CA GLU A 37 3.76 5.28 -18.31
C GLU A 37 4.55 5.91 -17.17
N ALA A 38 4.12 5.71 -15.93
CA ALA A 38 4.80 6.26 -14.76
C ALA A 38 6.16 5.57 -14.54
N ASN A 39 6.24 4.26 -14.78
CA ASN A 39 7.47 3.46 -14.70
C ASN A 39 8.29 3.75 -13.42
N ILE A 40 7.64 3.56 -12.28
CA ILE A 40 8.22 3.78 -10.95
C ILE A 40 9.26 2.70 -10.66
N ASN A 41 10.48 3.11 -10.35
CA ASN A 41 11.55 2.21 -9.94
C ASN A 41 11.59 2.07 -8.41
N TRP A 42 10.98 1.00 -7.90
CA TRP A 42 10.95 0.65 -6.47
C TRP A 42 12.31 0.39 -5.83
N ASN A 43 13.35 0.16 -6.64
CA ASN A 43 14.71 -0.10 -6.18
C ASN A 43 15.64 1.10 -6.35
N ASN A 44 15.10 2.28 -6.68
CA ASN A 44 15.91 3.48 -6.81
C ASN A 44 16.51 3.85 -5.45
N ALA A 45 17.85 3.96 -5.39
CA ALA A 45 18.57 4.33 -4.18
C ALA A 45 18.20 5.76 -3.71
N ASP A 46 17.79 6.61 -4.65
CA ASP A 46 17.26 7.95 -4.42
C ASP A 46 15.77 7.97 -4.78
N PHE A 47 14.97 7.30 -3.94
CA PHE A 47 13.54 7.08 -4.18
C PHE A 47 12.73 8.38 -4.28
N GLU A 48 13.27 9.50 -3.77
CA GLU A 48 12.65 10.82 -3.91
C GLU A 48 12.45 11.23 -5.38
N LYS A 49 13.32 10.76 -6.29
CA LYS A 49 13.16 10.95 -7.74
C LYS A 49 11.93 10.26 -8.33
N GLU A 50 11.33 9.32 -7.60
CA GLU A 50 10.11 8.64 -8.04
C GLU A 50 8.83 9.43 -7.67
N VAL A 51 8.92 10.45 -6.81
CA VAL A 51 7.77 11.27 -6.38
C VAL A 51 7.02 11.90 -7.56
N PRO A 52 7.68 12.60 -8.52
CA PRO A 52 6.95 13.19 -9.65
C PRO A 52 6.26 12.16 -10.55
N LYS A 53 6.85 10.97 -10.69
CA LYS A 53 6.26 9.87 -11.46
C LYS A 53 5.03 9.30 -10.75
N PHE A 54 5.11 9.17 -9.43
CA PHE A 54 3.98 8.73 -8.62
C PHE A 54 2.82 9.74 -8.64
N GLU A 55 3.11 11.04 -8.55
CA GLU A 55 2.07 12.06 -8.69
C GLU A 55 1.42 12.04 -10.08
N LYS A 56 2.21 11.81 -11.14
CA LYS A 56 1.68 11.62 -12.49
C LYS A 56 0.77 10.38 -12.56
N TRP A 57 1.17 9.28 -11.93
CA TRP A 57 0.35 8.06 -11.84
C TRP A 57 -0.97 8.31 -11.11
N VAL A 58 -0.94 8.95 -9.93
CA VAL A 58 -2.15 9.28 -9.16
C VAL A 58 -3.12 10.12 -9.99
N LYS A 59 -2.62 11.15 -10.68
CA LYS A 59 -3.43 12.01 -11.56
C LYS A 59 -3.99 11.24 -12.76
N CYS A 60 -3.23 10.32 -13.32
CA CYS A 60 -3.65 9.51 -14.45
C CYS A 60 -4.77 8.55 -14.07
N VAL A 61 -4.60 7.79 -12.99
CA VAL A 61 -5.59 6.80 -12.54
C VAL A 61 -6.90 7.46 -12.12
N GLY A 62 -6.84 8.61 -11.44
CA GLY A 62 -8.01 9.22 -10.83
C GLY A 62 -8.49 8.47 -9.59
N GLU A 63 -9.68 8.82 -9.08
CA GLU A 63 -10.31 8.12 -7.96
C GLU A 63 -11.06 6.88 -8.50
N PRO A 64 -10.64 5.65 -8.15
CA PRO A 64 -11.27 4.44 -8.67
C PRO A 64 -12.67 4.23 -8.08
N VAL A 65 -13.62 3.78 -8.90
CA VAL A 65 -14.98 3.45 -8.45
C VAL A 65 -15.15 1.95 -8.18
N CYS A 66 -14.35 1.10 -8.82
CA CYS A 66 -14.46 -0.34 -8.66
C CYS A 66 -13.80 -0.82 -7.37
N PRO A 67 -14.48 -1.65 -6.53
CA PRO A 67 -13.98 -2.02 -5.22
C PRO A 67 -12.56 -2.61 -5.22
N LEU A 68 -12.26 -3.52 -6.15
CA LEU A 68 -10.92 -4.12 -6.26
C LEU A 68 -9.86 -3.09 -6.62
N ASN A 69 -10.13 -2.22 -7.59
CA ASN A 69 -9.21 -1.19 -8.06
C ASN A 69 -8.99 -0.10 -7.01
N ALA A 70 -10.03 0.29 -6.28
CA ALA A 70 -9.93 1.20 -5.14
C ALA A 70 -8.94 0.66 -4.09
N LYS A 71 -9.00 -0.65 -3.79
CA LYS A 71 -8.05 -1.29 -2.87
C LYS A 71 -6.64 -1.42 -3.45
N LEU A 72 -6.50 -1.70 -4.74
CA LEU A 72 -5.19 -1.71 -5.41
C LEU A 72 -4.56 -0.31 -5.38
N PHE A 73 -5.35 0.73 -5.60
CA PHE A 73 -4.92 2.12 -5.56
C PHE A 73 -4.51 2.54 -4.15
N GLU A 74 -5.35 2.27 -3.15
CA GLU A 74 -5.04 2.50 -1.73
C GLU A 74 -3.73 1.80 -1.33
N ARG A 75 -3.60 0.51 -1.66
CA ARG A 75 -2.39 -0.28 -1.41
C ARG A 75 -1.15 0.38 -2.01
N THR A 76 -1.24 0.84 -3.24
CA THR A 76 -0.11 1.44 -3.96
C THR A 76 0.30 2.78 -3.32
N LYS A 77 -0.67 3.60 -2.89
CA LYS A 77 -0.40 4.84 -2.14
C LYS A 77 0.31 4.57 -0.81
N LEU A 78 -0.19 3.61 -0.04
CA LEU A 78 0.44 3.19 1.21
C LEU A 78 1.86 2.68 0.96
N GLN A 79 2.05 1.82 -0.03
CA GLN A 79 3.36 1.30 -0.40
C GLN A 79 4.33 2.43 -0.76
N PHE A 80 3.92 3.37 -1.60
CA PHE A 80 4.76 4.49 -2.00
C PHE A 80 5.19 5.35 -0.81
N ASN A 81 4.24 5.72 0.06
CA ASN A 81 4.52 6.53 1.25
C ASN A 81 5.48 5.83 2.20
N MET A 82 5.29 4.53 2.45
CA MET A 82 6.18 3.74 3.29
C MET A 82 7.58 3.64 2.70
N TYR A 83 7.71 3.37 1.39
CA TYR A 83 9.02 3.34 0.73
C TYR A 83 9.72 4.68 0.85
N ARG A 84 9.05 5.80 0.54
CA ARG A 84 9.61 7.16 0.69
C ARG A 84 10.19 7.40 2.08
N ILE A 85 9.45 7.05 3.12
CA ILE A 85 9.90 7.24 4.51
C ILE A 85 11.06 6.29 4.85
N ILE A 86 10.97 5.01 4.50
CA ILE A 86 11.98 4.00 4.86
C ILE A 86 13.30 4.20 4.09
N THR A 87 13.24 4.46 2.78
CA THR A 87 14.43 4.60 1.93
C THR A 87 14.99 6.01 1.92
N GLY A 88 14.18 7.02 2.21
CA GLY A 88 14.61 8.40 2.37
C GLY A 88 14.96 8.72 3.82
N GLU A 89 13.93 9.00 4.62
CA GLU A 89 14.07 9.57 5.97
C GLU A 89 14.76 8.63 6.96
N LEU A 90 14.49 7.32 6.89
CA LEU A 90 14.97 6.33 7.87
C LEU A 90 16.17 5.50 7.40
N SER A 91 16.60 5.61 6.15
CA SER A 91 17.49 4.63 5.50
C SER A 91 18.76 4.29 6.28
N PRO A 92 19.53 5.24 6.83
CA PRO A 92 20.71 4.93 7.65
C PRO A 92 20.36 4.20 8.95
N CYS A 93 19.33 4.65 9.65
CA CYS A 93 18.86 4.09 10.92
C CYS A 93 18.28 2.69 10.70
N TYR A 94 17.39 2.52 9.72
CA TYR A 94 16.70 1.27 9.40
C TYR A 94 17.67 0.18 8.91
N LYS A 95 18.66 0.53 8.06
CA LYS A 95 19.67 -0.44 7.57
C LYS A 95 20.66 -0.89 8.65
N LYS A 96 21.00 -0.01 9.58
CA LYS A 96 21.97 -0.32 10.65
C LYS A 96 21.30 -0.95 11.87
N SER A 97 20.01 -0.74 12.06
CA SER A 97 19.21 -1.41 13.08
C SER A 97 18.91 -2.82 12.60
N ASN A 98 19.40 -3.83 13.32
CA ASN A 98 19.19 -5.24 12.97
C ASN A 98 17.77 -5.72 13.32
N ILE A 99 16.75 -5.00 12.84
CA ILE A 99 15.33 -5.24 13.13
C ILE A 99 14.84 -6.59 12.57
N ASN A 100 15.59 -7.20 11.66
CA ASN A 100 15.30 -8.54 11.12
C ASN A 100 15.40 -9.64 12.19
N SER A 101 15.97 -9.34 13.37
CA SER A 101 15.94 -10.22 14.54
C SER A 101 14.55 -10.30 15.20
N CYS A 102 13.65 -9.36 14.91
CA CYS A 102 12.28 -9.38 15.41
C CYS A 102 11.46 -10.51 14.76
N ARG A 103 10.55 -11.08 15.54
CA ARG A 103 9.63 -12.11 15.04
C ARG A 103 8.74 -11.53 13.92
N PRO A 104 8.62 -12.20 12.76
CA PRO A 104 7.83 -11.69 11.66
C PRO A 104 6.34 -11.59 12.03
N ILE A 105 5.69 -10.59 11.46
CA ILE A 105 4.25 -10.33 11.58
C ILE A 105 3.47 -11.55 11.06
N ARG A 106 2.54 -12.06 11.88
CA ARG A 106 1.64 -13.16 11.47
C ARG A 106 0.24 -12.68 11.13
N GLU A 107 -0.24 -11.68 11.86
CA GLU A 107 -1.55 -11.06 11.69
C GLU A 107 -1.35 -9.55 11.57
N CYS A 108 -2.20 -8.87 10.81
CA CYS A 108 -1.99 -7.44 10.51
C CYS A 108 -2.07 -6.57 11.78
N GLU A 109 -2.87 -7.00 12.76
CA GLU A 109 -3.08 -6.35 14.06
C GLU A 109 -1.98 -6.69 15.08
N ASP A 110 -1.11 -7.66 14.78
CA ASP A 110 -0.01 -8.04 15.67
C ASP A 110 1.12 -7.00 15.59
N LEU A 111 1.11 -6.10 16.57
CA LEU A 111 2.10 -5.03 16.70
C LEU A 111 3.44 -5.50 17.28
N SER A 112 3.61 -6.78 17.64
CA SER A 112 4.81 -7.27 18.34
C SER A 112 6.10 -7.03 17.55
N PHE A 113 6.07 -7.19 16.23
CA PHE A 113 7.20 -6.85 15.37
C PHE A 113 7.57 -5.38 15.46
N HIS A 114 6.57 -4.48 15.39
CA HIS A 114 6.78 -3.03 15.40
C HIS A 114 7.28 -2.53 16.76
N VAL A 115 6.79 -3.12 17.87
CA VAL A 115 7.31 -2.85 19.21
C VAL A 115 8.78 -3.26 19.31
N CYS A 116 9.11 -4.50 18.91
CA CYS A 116 10.49 -4.98 18.88
C CYS A 116 11.40 -4.11 18.00
N ALA A 117 10.97 -3.76 16.80
CA ALA A 117 11.74 -2.92 15.88
C ALA A 117 11.99 -1.52 16.47
N THR A 118 10.97 -0.93 17.10
CA THR A 118 11.08 0.35 17.80
C THR A 118 12.10 0.28 18.94
N ASP A 119 12.10 -0.79 19.73
CA ASP A 119 13.04 -0.97 20.84
C ASP A 119 14.48 -1.16 20.35
N ILE A 120 14.69 -1.90 19.26
CA ILE A 120 16.00 -2.01 18.61
C ILE A 120 16.46 -0.64 18.10
N MET A 121 15.58 0.11 17.44
CA MET A 121 15.92 1.45 16.93
C MET A 121 16.29 2.40 18.06
N LYS A 122 15.58 2.38 19.20
CA LYS A 122 15.92 3.20 20.39
C LYS A 122 17.30 2.89 20.96
N GLN A 123 17.74 1.64 20.88
CA GLN A 123 19.05 1.19 21.39
C GLN A 123 20.18 1.40 20.38
N SER A 124 19.84 1.65 19.12
CA SER A 124 20.79 1.81 18.03
C SER A 124 21.42 3.20 18.04
N ASN A 125 22.76 3.26 18.01
CA ASN A 125 23.49 4.52 17.84
C ASN A 125 23.32 5.15 16.45
N ALA A 126 22.72 4.43 15.51
CA ALA A 126 22.44 4.91 14.16
C ALA A 126 21.11 5.65 14.04
N CYS A 127 20.28 5.63 15.08
CA CYS A 127 18.94 6.19 15.07
C CYS A 127 18.86 7.38 16.02
N SER A 128 18.32 8.48 15.53
CA SER A 128 17.90 9.61 16.36
C SER A 128 16.51 9.37 16.95
N LEU A 129 16.14 10.17 17.96
CA LEU A 129 14.76 10.20 18.46
C LEU A 129 13.75 10.54 17.35
N LYS A 130 14.15 11.38 16.39
CA LYS A 130 13.33 11.71 15.23
C LYS A 130 13.07 10.47 14.38
N ASP A 131 14.09 9.66 14.10
CA ASP A 131 13.94 8.44 13.29
C ASP A 131 13.00 7.43 13.94
N VAL A 132 13.15 7.25 15.25
CA VAL A 132 12.25 6.38 16.05
C VAL A 132 10.81 6.88 15.96
N ASN A 133 10.57 8.18 16.16
CA ASN A 133 9.23 8.75 16.10
C ASN A 133 8.63 8.70 14.69
N THR A 134 9.44 8.95 13.66
CA THR A 134 9.03 8.80 12.26
C THR A 134 8.63 7.36 11.98
N TYR A 135 9.41 6.36 12.40
CA TYR A 135 9.00 4.95 12.25
C TYR A 135 7.69 4.64 12.98
N ILE A 136 7.55 5.06 14.24
CA ILE A 136 6.32 4.85 15.01
C ILE A 136 5.10 5.43 14.28
N SER A 137 5.24 6.62 13.68
CA SER A 137 4.16 7.24 12.91
C SER A 137 3.75 6.48 11.65
N THR A 138 4.60 5.59 11.13
CA THR A 138 4.27 4.73 9.97
C THR A 138 3.53 3.44 10.34
N ILE A 139 3.49 3.07 11.62
CA ILE A 139 2.88 1.80 12.06
C ILE A 139 1.40 1.69 11.62
N PRO A 140 0.54 2.72 11.77
CA PRO A 140 -0.84 2.66 11.29
C PRO A 140 -0.93 2.35 9.78
N ASP A 141 -0.08 2.97 8.96
CA ASP A 141 -0.04 2.74 7.51
C ASP A 141 0.46 1.33 7.16
N LEU A 142 1.41 0.79 7.93
CA LEU A 142 1.90 -0.59 7.79
C LEU A 142 0.80 -1.61 8.10
N VAL A 143 0.05 -1.40 9.19
CA VAL A 143 -1.11 -2.21 9.55
C VAL A 143 -2.18 -2.12 8.46
N ARG A 144 -2.50 -0.91 8.00
CA ARG A 144 -3.48 -0.70 6.93
C ARG A 144 -3.07 -1.38 5.64
N TYR A 145 -1.80 -1.27 5.24
CA TYR A 145 -1.26 -1.93 4.06
C TYR A 145 -1.42 -3.45 4.13
N CYS A 146 -1.18 -4.05 5.30
CA CYS A 146 -1.41 -5.47 5.52
C CYS A 146 -2.89 -5.84 5.35
N ASN A 147 -3.81 -5.06 5.95
CA ASN A 147 -5.24 -5.30 5.86
C ASN A 147 -5.79 -5.13 4.44
N VAL A 148 -5.35 -4.11 3.71
CA VAL A 148 -5.74 -3.92 2.30
C VAL A 148 -5.29 -5.12 1.44
N LYS A 149 -4.13 -5.74 1.71
CA LYS A 149 -3.73 -6.96 1.01
C LYS A 149 -4.66 -8.14 1.28
N LYS A 150 -5.21 -8.24 2.50
CA LYS A 150 -6.19 -9.26 2.85
C LYS A 150 -7.52 -8.99 2.13
N GLU A 151 -8.01 -7.75 2.17
CA GLU A 151 -9.22 -7.30 1.47
C GLU A 151 -9.12 -7.59 -0.05
N ILE A 152 -7.96 -7.31 -0.69
CA ILE A 152 -7.72 -7.63 -2.11
C ILE A 152 -7.81 -9.14 -2.38
N ARG A 153 -7.30 -10.01 -1.49
CA ARG A 153 -7.38 -11.46 -1.67
C ARG A 153 -8.82 -11.95 -1.60
N GLU A 154 -9.57 -11.44 -0.64
CA GLU A 154 -11.00 -11.75 -0.46
C GLU A 154 -11.80 -11.32 -1.70
N LEU A 155 -11.58 -10.10 -2.22
CA LEU A 155 -12.22 -9.60 -3.44
C LEU A 155 -11.88 -10.43 -4.69
N ARG A 156 -10.68 -11.01 -4.75
CA ARG A 156 -10.27 -11.91 -5.85
C ARG A 156 -10.83 -13.33 -5.72
N GLY A 157 -11.60 -13.62 -4.67
CA GLY A 157 -12.05 -14.97 -4.36
C GLY A 157 -10.90 -15.94 -4.03
N ILE A 158 -9.72 -15.41 -3.69
CA ILE A 158 -8.58 -16.22 -3.26
C ILE A 158 -8.80 -16.50 -1.78
N PRO A 159 -9.09 -17.75 -1.37
CA PRO A 159 -9.25 -18.06 0.04
C PRO A 159 -7.97 -17.66 0.79
N PRO A 160 -8.06 -17.16 2.03
CA PRO A 160 -6.86 -16.95 2.84
C PRO A 160 -6.11 -18.27 2.87
N SER A 161 -4.97 -18.35 2.19
CA SER A 161 -4.16 -19.54 2.24
C SER A 161 -3.86 -19.80 3.71
N ARG A 162 -4.12 -21.02 4.17
CA ARG A 162 -3.54 -21.56 5.39
C ARG A 162 -2.02 -21.57 5.19
N ILE A 163 -1.39 -20.41 5.31
CA ILE A 163 0.01 -20.33 5.66
C ILE A 163 0.05 -21.12 6.97
N TYR A 164 0.76 -22.24 6.99
CA TYR A 164 0.84 -23.27 8.05
C TYR A 164 -0.06 -24.52 7.92
N GLU A 165 -0.04 -25.20 6.77
CA GLU A 165 -0.18 -26.68 6.75
C GLU A 165 1.01 -27.42 6.10
N GLU A 166 2.12 -26.74 5.79
CA GLU A 166 3.40 -27.38 5.40
C GLU A 166 4.43 -27.40 6.53
N ARG A 167 3.99 -27.72 7.76
CA ARG A 167 4.90 -28.20 8.81
C ARG A 167 4.41 -29.47 9.53
N GLY A 168 3.46 -30.18 8.92
CA GLY A 168 2.82 -31.36 9.51
C GLY A 168 2.88 -32.66 8.71
N ASN A 169 3.53 -32.72 7.54
CA ASN A 169 3.53 -33.92 6.68
C ASN A 169 4.92 -34.42 6.27
N ASN A 170 5.90 -34.38 7.18
CA ASN A 170 7.15 -35.12 7.03
C ASN A 170 7.46 -36.08 8.20
N THR A 171 6.44 -36.50 8.96
CA THR A 171 6.49 -37.80 9.64
C THR A 171 5.92 -38.86 8.71
N LYS A 172 6.85 -39.52 8.01
CA LYS A 172 6.63 -40.80 7.33
C LYS A 172 5.81 -41.75 8.20
N ILE A 173 4.71 -42.25 7.64
CA ILE A 173 4.18 -43.59 7.92
C ILE A 173 4.27 -44.30 6.55
N SER A 174 5.35 -45.03 6.30
CA SER A 174 5.41 -46.51 6.25
C SER A 174 5.18 -47.02 4.81
N PRO A 175 5.57 -48.25 4.42
CA PRO A 175 5.81 -49.48 5.20
C PRO A 175 7.17 -49.52 5.89
#